data_AF-A0A2R6EWN9-F1
#
_entry.id   AF-A0A2R6EWN9-F1
#
_cell.length_a   1.000
_cell.length_b   1.000
_cell.length_c   1.000
_cell.angle_alpha   90.00
_cell.angle_beta   90.00
_cell.angle_gamma   90.00
#
_symmetry.space_group_name_H-M   'P 1'
#
loop_
_entity.id
_entity.type
_entity.pdbx_description
1 polymer ?
#
loop_
_entity_poly.entity_id
_entity_poly.type
_entity_poly.pdbx_seq_one_letter_code
_entity_poly.pdbx_strand_id
1 'polypeptide(L)'
;MYALGHYGVALFVYAPVGFLLAGTDPTLALVGGAGVLALSTVPDYDLRIPFLTHRGITHTLLFTVVVAALAGAVGWQLGTGTYTPLGGPVESAGFAAGIAALGLGSHILGDVLTPAGVAVFWPLSSHEYTVGLTRADNRIANWGLFGVGVFAATAAVWLAVQL
;
A
#
# COMPACT_ATOMS: atom_id res chain seq x y z
N MET A 1 12.77 0.12 4.15
CA MET A 1 13.33 1.31 3.43
C MET A 1 13.00 2.56 4.25
N TYR A 2 13.37 3.80 3.89
CA TYR A 2 12.76 4.95 4.60
C TYR A 2 11.36 5.25 4.04
N ALA A 3 10.53 5.96 4.82
CA ALA A 3 9.15 6.28 4.48
C ALA A 3 8.99 6.86 3.07
N LEU A 4 9.91 7.74 2.66
CA LEU A 4 9.88 8.38 1.35
C LEU A 4 10.01 7.37 0.19
N GLY A 5 10.88 6.37 0.34
CA GLY A 5 10.98 5.28 -0.64
C GLY A 5 9.73 4.39 -0.67
N HIS A 6 9.14 4.08 0.49
CA HIS A 6 7.89 3.33 0.56
C HIS A 6 6.72 4.09 -0.08
N TYR A 7 6.61 5.41 0.12
CA TYR A 7 5.61 6.23 -0.58
C TYR A 7 5.78 6.17 -2.10
N GLY A 8 7.02 6.15 -2.59
CA GLY A 8 7.31 5.97 -4.01
C GLY A 8 6.82 4.63 -4.56
N VAL A 9 7.16 3.53 -3.88
CA VAL A 9 6.70 2.18 -4.27
C VAL A 9 5.17 2.10 -4.20
N ALA A 10 4.56 2.68 -3.17
CA ALA A 10 3.12 2.71 -2.97
C ALA A 10 2.39 3.43 -4.12
N LEU A 11 2.85 4.63 -4.48
CA LEU A 11 2.29 5.38 -5.61
C LEU A 11 2.49 4.66 -6.94
N PHE A 12 3.66 4.05 -7.15
CA PHE A 12 3.96 3.30 -8.37
C PHE A 12 3.02 2.09 -8.54
N VAL A 13 2.87 1.29 -7.47
CA VAL A 13 1.98 0.11 -7.46
C VAL A 13 0.51 0.53 -7.57
N TYR A 14 0.13 1.67 -6.98
CA TYR A 14 -1.22 2.20 -7.05
C TYR A 14 -1.59 2.79 -8.41
N ALA A 15 -0.63 3.32 -9.17
CA ALA A 15 -0.86 4.02 -10.43
C ALA A 15 -1.89 3.35 -11.39
N PRO A 16 -1.80 2.03 -11.71
CA PRO A 16 -2.80 1.39 -12.57
C PRO A 16 -4.21 1.37 -11.96
N VAL A 17 -4.33 1.20 -10.64
CA VAL A 17 -5.62 1.23 -9.94
C VAL A 17 -6.16 2.65 -9.88
N GLY A 18 -5.30 3.63 -9.60
CA GLY A 18 -5.63 5.05 -9.63
C GLY A 18 -6.11 5.52 -11.01
N PHE A 19 -5.51 5.03 -12.10
CA PHE A 19 -5.99 5.28 -13.46
C PHE A 19 -7.42 4.77 -13.66
N LEU A 20 -7.69 3.51 -13.30
CA LEU A 20 -9.02 2.91 -13.46
C LEU A 20 -10.07 3.63 -12.61
N LEU A 21 -9.73 3.99 -11.36
CA LEU A 21 -10.62 4.75 -10.49
C LEU A 21 -10.83 6.17 -11.01
N ALA A 22 -9.81 6.83 -11.56
CA ALA A 22 -9.95 8.20 -12.06
C ALA A 22 -10.85 8.27 -13.29
N GLY A 23 -10.87 7.22 -14.11
CA GLY A 23 -11.80 7.09 -15.24
C GLY A 23 -13.25 6.86 -14.83
N THR A 24 -13.53 6.48 -13.57
CA THR A 24 -14.90 6.35 -13.05
C THR A 24 -15.30 7.53 -12.17
N ASP A 25 -14.47 7.86 -11.19
CA ASP A 25 -14.61 9.01 -10.29
C ASP A 25 -13.21 9.46 -9.78
N PRO A 26 -12.72 10.63 -10.22
CA PRO A 26 -11.45 11.20 -9.75
C PRO A 26 -11.34 11.32 -8.22
N THR A 27 -12.46 11.49 -7.52
CA THR A 27 -12.49 11.55 -6.05
C THR A 27 -12.11 10.20 -5.45
N LEU A 28 -12.61 9.09 -5.99
CA LEU A 28 -12.24 7.74 -5.55
C LEU A 28 -10.75 7.48 -5.77
N ALA A 29 -10.19 7.95 -6.90
CA ALA A 29 -8.77 7.85 -7.17
C ALA A 29 -7.92 8.62 -6.15
N LEU A 30 -8.35 9.82 -5.76
CA LEU A 30 -7.66 10.62 -4.75
C LEU A 30 -7.76 10.00 -3.34
N VAL A 31 -8.96 9.57 -2.94
CA VAL A 31 -9.19 8.91 -1.64
C VAL A 31 -8.41 7.61 -1.56
N GLY A 32 -8.40 6.81 -2.62
CA GLY A 32 -7.63 5.57 -2.70
C GLY A 32 -6.13 5.82 -2.60
N GLY A 33 -5.61 6.82 -3.32
CA GLY A 33 -4.20 7.19 -3.27
C GLY A 33 -3.77 7.67 -1.89
N ALA A 34 -4.59 8.50 -1.24
CA ALA A 34 -4.38 8.93 0.14
C ALA A 34 -4.37 7.73 1.11
N GLY A 35 -5.31 6.78 0.94
CA GLY A 35 -5.37 5.56 1.75
C GLY A 35 -4.15 4.67 1.57
N VAL A 36 -3.68 4.44 0.34
CA VAL A 36 -2.47 3.68 0.06
C VAL A 36 -1.25 4.33 0.72
N LEU A 37 -1.09 5.65 0.59
CA LEU A 37 0.01 6.38 1.23
C LEU A 37 -0.06 6.26 2.77
N ALA A 38 -1.23 6.45 3.36
CA ALA A 38 -1.42 6.35 4.81
C ALA A 38 -1.05 4.96 5.34
N LEU A 39 -1.38 3.90 4.59
CA LEU A 39 -1.15 2.51 5.01
C LEU A 39 0.26 2.00 4.68
N SER A 40 0.93 2.57 3.68
CA SER A 40 2.24 2.12 3.18
C SER A 40 3.40 2.18 4.18
N THR A 41 3.23 2.84 5.33
CA THR A 41 4.25 2.91 6.40
C THR A 41 3.78 2.31 7.72
N VAL A 42 2.56 1.76 7.76
CA VAL A 42 2.00 1.13 8.96
C VAL A 42 2.84 -0.05 9.46
N PRO A 43 3.40 -0.93 8.60
CA PRO A 43 4.24 -2.04 9.09
C PRO A 43 5.41 -1.56 9.97
N ASP A 44 6.05 -0.46 9.60
CA ASP A 44 7.20 0.12 10.32
C ASP A 44 6.82 0.79 11.66
N TYR A 45 5.54 0.83 12.03
CA TYR A 45 5.16 1.23 13.38
C TYR A 45 5.62 0.20 14.42
N ASP A 46 6.00 -1.01 13.99
CA ASP A 46 6.69 -2.00 14.83
C ASP A 46 7.97 -1.46 15.48
N LEU A 47 8.68 -0.52 14.84
CA LEU A 47 9.86 0.16 15.40
C LEU A 47 9.55 0.96 16.68
N ARG A 48 8.26 1.24 16.94
CA ARG A 48 7.80 2.06 18.07
C ARG A 48 7.01 1.27 19.11
N ILE A 49 6.68 0.00 18.83
CA ILE A 49 5.85 -0.82 19.71
C ILE A 49 6.78 -1.80 20.44
N PRO A 50 6.93 -1.69 21.78
CA PRO A 50 7.65 -2.68 22.55
C PRO A 50 7.11 -4.09 22.25
N PHE A 51 8.00 -5.09 22.22
CA PHE A 51 7.69 -6.50 21.94
C PHE A 51 7.42 -6.89 20.49
N LEU A 52 7.32 -5.95 19.54
CA LEU A 52 7.32 -6.28 18.11
C LEU A 52 8.75 -6.31 17.56
N THR A 53 9.08 -7.38 16.85
CA THR A 53 10.32 -7.47 16.09
C THR A 53 10.13 -6.77 14.76
N HIS A 54 11.05 -5.86 14.41
CA HIS A 54 11.04 -5.21 13.11
C HIS A 54 11.17 -6.24 11.99
N ARG A 55 10.34 -6.13 10.95
CA ARG A 55 10.22 -7.13 9.86
C ARG A 55 9.72 -8.50 10.32
N GLY A 56 9.05 -8.52 11.47
CA GLY A 56 8.31 -9.67 11.97
C GLY A 56 6.90 -9.72 11.39
N ILE A 57 5.91 -9.96 12.24
CA ILE A 57 4.52 -10.20 11.83
C ILE A 57 3.94 -9.09 10.94
N THR A 58 4.29 -7.83 11.19
CA THR A 58 3.80 -6.64 10.47
C THR A 58 4.21 -6.58 9.00
N HIS A 59 5.28 -7.29 8.61
CA HIS A 59 5.80 -7.29 7.24
C HIS A 59 5.44 -8.57 6.48
N THR A 60 4.33 -9.22 6.85
CA THR A 60 3.91 -10.50 6.26
C THR A 60 2.68 -10.36 5.37
N LEU A 61 2.50 -11.34 4.48
CA LEU A 61 1.26 -11.49 3.72
C LEU A 61 0.07 -11.74 4.66
N LEU A 62 0.26 -12.48 5.75
CA LEU A 62 -0.79 -12.74 6.73
C LEU A 62 -1.30 -11.43 7.35
N PHE A 63 -0.38 -10.57 7.83
CA PHE A 63 -0.75 -9.25 8.36
C PHE A 63 -1.47 -8.40 7.31
N THR A 64 -0.97 -8.41 6.08
CA THR A 64 -1.62 -7.72 4.95
C THR A 64 -3.06 -8.19 4.74
N VAL A 65 -3.31 -9.49 4.70
CA VAL A 65 -4.66 -10.07 4.53
C VAL A 65 -5.56 -9.75 5.71
N VAL A 66 -5.07 -9.86 6.94
CA VAL A 66 -5.86 -9.56 8.15
C VAL A 66 -6.26 -8.09 8.17
N VAL A 67 -5.33 -7.17 7.96
CA VAL A 67 -5.63 -5.73 7.98
C VAL A 67 -6.52 -5.34 6.79
N ALA A 68 -6.32 -5.92 5.61
CA ALA A 68 -7.20 -5.72 4.47
C ALA A 68 -8.62 -6.23 4.72
N ALA A 69 -8.78 -7.40 5.36
CA ALA A 69 -10.08 -7.92 5.76
C ALA A 69 -10.77 -7.02 6.79
N LEU A 70 -10.03 -6.51 7.77
CA LEU A 70 -10.54 -5.54 8.76
C LEU A 70 -10.98 -4.23 8.09
N ALA A 71 -10.16 -3.69 7.18
CA ALA A 71 -10.51 -2.51 6.40
C ALA A 71 -11.77 -2.76 5.55
N GLY A 72 -11.88 -3.94 4.93
CA GLY A 72 -13.06 -4.38 4.20
C GLY A 72 -14.31 -4.47 5.08
N ALA A 73 -14.19 -5.00 6.29
CA ALA A 73 -15.31 -5.05 7.24
C ALA A 73 -15.78 -3.65 7.67
N VAL A 74 -14.84 -2.72 7.88
CA VAL A 74 -15.17 -1.30 8.12
C VAL A 74 -15.87 -0.69 6.89
N GLY A 75 -15.33 -0.93 5.69
CA GLY A 75 -15.93 -0.49 4.43
C GLY A 75 -17.35 -1.03 4.25
N TRP A 76 -17.58 -2.32 4.52
CA TRP A 76 -18.90 -2.94 4.51
C TRP A 76 -19.86 -2.18 5.42
N GLN A 77 -19.47 -1.95 6.67
CA GLN A 77 -20.31 -1.25 7.64
C GLN A 77 -20.66 0.16 7.18
N LEU A 78 -19.70 0.91 6.64
CA LEU A 78 -19.95 2.24 6.08
C LEU A 78 -20.92 2.20 4.89
N GLY A 79 -20.81 1.19 4.02
CA GLY A 79 -21.70 1.00 2.88
C GLY A 79 -23.13 0.57 3.24
N THR A 80 -23.39 0.18 4.50
CA THR A 80 -24.77 -0.07 5.01
C THR A 80 -25.47 1.19 5.53
N GLY A 81 -24.74 2.31 5.63
CA GLY A 81 -25.27 3.57 6.15
C GLY A 81 -26.22 4.29 5.18
N THR A 82 -26.78 5.42 5.62
CA THR A 82 -27.61 6.29 4.77
C THR A 82 -26.79 7.17 3.83
N TYR A 83 -25.48 7.28 4.06
CA TYR A 83 -24.54 8.02 3.21
C TYR A 83 -23.44 7.07 2.72
N THR A 84 -23.48 6.75 1.43
CA THR A 84 -22.67 5.69 0.80
C THR A 84 -21.89 6.22 -0.40
N PRO A 85 -20.88 7.07 -0.18
CA PRO A 85 -20.15 7.75 -1.26
C PRO A 85 -19.33 6.79 -2.15
N LEU A 86 -19.03 5.59 -1.67
CA LEU A 86 -18.28 4.55 -2.39
C LEU A 86 -19.19 3.48 -3.03
N GLY A 87 -20.52 3.66 -2.97
CA GLY A 87 -21.49 2.62 -3.31
C GLY A 87 -21.94 1.78 -2.11
N GLY A 88 -22.63 0.67 -2.37
CA GLY A 88 -23.19 -0.19 -1.34
C GLY A 88 -22.14 -0.91 -0.48
N PRO A 89 -22.58 -1.84 0.40
CA PRO A 89 -21.68 -2.54 1.32
C PRO A 89 -20.57 -3.32 0.61
N VAL A 90 -20.87 -3.95 -0.53
CA VAL A 90 -19.92 -4.78 -1.27
C VAL A 90 -18.84 -3.90 -1.92
N GLU A 91 -19.24 -2.81 -2.57
CA GLU A 91 -18.35 -1.87 -3.23
C GLU A 91 -17.43 -1.18 -2.21
N SER A 92 -18.01 -0.70 -1.11
CA SER A 92 -17.27 -0.04 -0.03
C SER A 92 -16.28 -1.00 0.64
N ALA A 93 -16.67 -2.26 0.86
CA ALA A 93 -15.78 -3.29 1.40
C ALA A 93 -14.62 -3.61 0.45
N GLY A 94 -14.93 -3.83 -0.83
CA GLY A 94 -13.93 -4.13 -1.86
C GLY A 94 -12.92 -3.00 -2.03
N PHE A 95 -13.39 -1.75 -2.05
CA PHE A 95 -12.54 -0.57 -2.10
C PHE A 95 -11.59 -0.51 -0.89
N ALA A 96 -12.13 -0.55 0.33
CA ALA A 96 -11.32 -0.43 1.54
C ALA A 96 -10.30 -1.57 1.69
N ALA A 97 -10.71 -2.81 1.42
CA ALA A 97 -9.82 -3.97 1.45
C ALA A 97 -8.72 -3.87 0.37
N GLY A 98 -9.07 -3.46 -0.85
CA GLY A 98 -8.13 -3.30 -1.95
C GLY A 98 -7.08 -2.23 -1.67
N ILE A 99 -7.50 -1.05 -1.19
CA ILE A 99 -6.59 0.04 -0.81
C ILE A 99 -5.64 -0.38 0.32
N ALA A 100 -6.14 -1.11 1.32
CA ALA A 100 -5.30 -1.63 2.39
C ALA A 100 -4.30 -2.69 1.90
N ALA A 101 -4.74 -3.62 1.06
CA ALA A 101 -3.86 -4.62 0.45
C ALA A 101 -2.77 -3.97 -0.41
N LEU A 102 -3.09 -2.94 -1.21
CA LEU A 102 -2.12 -2.21 -2.02
C LEU A 102 -1.11 -1.44 -1.17
N GLY A 103 -1.59 -0.71 -0.15
CA GLY A 103 -0.72 0.04 0.78
C GLY A 103 0.28 -0.88 1.48
N LEU A 104 -0.21 -1.90 2.17
CA LEU A 104 0.64 -2.84 2.91
C LEU A 104 1.49 -3.71 1.99
N GLY A 105 0.93 -4.19 0.88
CA GLY A 105 1.67 -4.97 -0.11
C GLY A 105 2.81 -4.17 -0.74
N SER A 106 2.59 -2.89 -1.04
CA SER A 106 3.65 -2.00 -1.55
C SER A 106 4.79 -1.81 -0.55
N HIS A 107 4.48 -1.83 0.76
CA HIS A 107 5.49 -1.80 1.80
C HIS A 107 6.40 -3.02 1.73
N ILE A 108 5.80 -4.22 1.69
CA ILE A 108 6.52 -5.50 1.55
C ILE A 108 7.37 -5.49 0.29
N LEU A 109 6.83 -5.05 -0.85
CA LEU A 109 7.58 -4.92 -2.10
C LEU A 109 8.78 -3.98 -1.94
N GLY A 110 8.59 -2.83 -1.29
CA GLY A 110 9.69 -1.91 -0.98
C GLY A 110 10.78 -2.55 -0.13
N ASP A 111 10.42 -3.38 0.83
CA ASP A 111 11.39 -4.08 1.67
C ASP A 111 12.12 -5.23 0.95
N VAL A 112 11.44 -5.94 0.05
CA VAL A 112 12.06 -6.93 -0.86
C VAL A 112 13.14 -6.29 -1.76
N LEU A 113 13.02 -5.00 -2.12
CA LEU A 113 14.07 -4.31 -2.87
C LEU A 113 15.37 -4.11 -2.08
N THR A 114 15.33 -4.27 -0.75
CA THR A 114 16.48 -4.06 0.13
C THR A 114 17.22 -5.37 0.43
N PRO A 115 18.57 -5.36 0.59
CA PRO A 115 19.33 -6.57 0.89
C PRO A 115 18.81 -7.36 2.10
N ALA A 116 18.30 -6.68 3.12
CA ALA A 116 17.79 -7.32 4.33
C ALA A 116 16.45 -8.05 4.13
N GLY A 117 15.72 -7.84 3.02
CA GLY A 117 14.55 -8.64 2.66
C GLY A 117 13.42 -8.71 3.70
N VAL A 118 12.52 -9.67 3.52
CA VAL A 118 11.39 -9.93 4.43
C VAL A 118 10.84 -11.35 4.30
N ALA A 119 10.47 -11.96 5.43
CA ALA A 119 9.84 -13.28 5.47
C ALA A 119 8.32 -13.21 5.13
N VAL A 120 7.99 -12.98 3.85
CA VAL A 120 6.62 -12.74 3.36
C VAL A 120 5.60 -13.78 3.85
N PHE A 121 5.99 -15.05 3.90
CA PHE A 121 5.10 -16.17 4.23
C PHE A 121 5.19 -16.64 5.69
N TRP A 122 5.80 -15.86 6.58
CA TRP A 122 5.74 -16.16 8.01
C TRP A 122 4.26 -16.18 8.48
N PRO A 123 3.85 -17.14 9.34
CA PRO A 123 4.66 -18.12 10.07
C PRO A 123 4.86 -19.46 9.34
N LEU A 124 4.37 -19.62 8.11
CA LEU A 124 4.50 -20.87 7.34
C LEU A 124 5.95 -21.11 6.87
N SER A 125 6.70 -20.03 6.63
CA SER A 125 8.12 -20.08 6.25
C SER A 125 8.87 -18.89 6.84
N SER A 126 10.10 -19.13 7.28
CA SER A 126 11.05 -18.09 7.71
C SER A 126 11.97 -17.63 6.58
N HIS A 127 11.73 -18.06 5.33
CA HIS A 127 12.56 -17.65 4.19
C HIS A 127 12.36 -16.16 3.87
N GLU A 128 13.45 -15.40 3.90
CA GLU A 128 13.46 -13.98 3.57
C GLU A 128 13.59 -13.76 2.06
N TYR A 129 12.64 -13.04 1.49
CA TYR A 129 12.65 -12.66 0.07
C TYR A 129 13.35 -11.32 -0.09
N THR A 130 14.32 -11.28 -0.99
CA THR A 130 15.13 -10.10 -1.28
C THR A 130 15.59 -10.10 -2.73
N VAL A 131 15.55 -8.94 -3.37
CA VAL A 131 16.20 -8.66 -4.66
C VAL A 131 17.56 -8.00 -4.44
N GLY A 132 17.77 -7.34 -3.29
CA GLY A 132 19.03 -6.68 -2.96
C GLY A 132 19.41 -5.52 -3.88
N LEU A 133 18.43 -4.87 -4.52
CA LEU A 133 18.65 -3.82 -5.52
C LEU A 133 19.27 -2.55 -4.91
N THR A 134 18.84 -2.15 -3.72
CA THR A 134 19.34 -0.93 -3.08
C THR A 134 19.28 -1.01 -1.56
N ARG A 135 20.24 -0.40 -0.86
CA ARG A 135 20.21 -0.32 0.60
C ARG A 135 19.06 0.58 1.06
N ALA A 136 18.43 0.21 2.17
CA ALA A 136 17.32 0.97 2.76
C ALA A 136 17.68 2.43 3.05
N ASP A 137 18.95 2.69 3.42
CA ASP A 137 19.49 4.01 3.78
C ASP A 137 20.03 4.82 2.60
N ASN A 138 19.97 4.29 1.36
CA ASN A 138 20.42 5.00 0.18
C ASN A 138 19.46 6.15 -0.16
N ARG A 139 19.90 7.39 0.11
CA ARG A 139 19.11 8.61 -0.13
C ARG A 139 18.69 8.77 -1.59
N ILE A 140 19.58 8.49 -2.54
CA ILE A 140 19.29 8.62 -3.97
C ILE A 140 18.19 7.64 -4.36
N ALA A 141 18.26 6.40 -3.88
CA ALA A 141 17.25 5.40 -4.19
C ALA A 141 15.88 5.75 -3.58
N ASN A 142 15.83 6.24 -2.34
CA ASN A 142 14.57 6.67 -1.72
C ASN A 142 13.92 7.81 -2.53
N TRP A 143 14.68 8.87 -2.83
CA TRP A 143 14.19 9.99 -3.64
C TRP A 143 13.84 9.59 -5.08
N GLY A 144 14.63 8.70 -5.68
CA GLY A 144 14.36 8.17 -7.01
C GLY A 144 13.05 7.38 -7.07
N LEU A 145 12.83 6.46 -6.12
CA LEU A 145 11.58 5.72 -6.01
C LEU A 145 10.39 6.65 -5.78
N PHE A 146 10.54 7.66 -4.91
CA PHE A 146 9.50 8.66 -4.70
C PHE A 146 9.16 9.44 -5.99
N GLY A 147 10.18 9.93 -6.68
CA GLY A 147 10.01 10.63 -7.95
C GLY A 147 9.32 9.77 -9.02
N VAL A 148 9.74 8.51 -9.18
CA VAL A 148 9.12 7.56 -10.10
C VAL A 148 7.67 7.27 -9.72
N GLY A 149 7.38 7.08 -8.43
CA GLY A 149 6.02 6.84 -7.93
C GLY A 149 5.09 8.02 -8.19
N VAL A 150 5.52 9.24 -7.85
CA VAL A 150 4.77 10.47 -8.14
C VAL A 150 4.54 10.65 -9.63
N PHE A 151 5.57 10.44 -10.46
CA PHE A 151 5.44 10.51 -11.91
C PHE A 151 4.41 9.49 -12.43
N ALA A 152 4.49 8.23 -12.02
CA ALA A 152 3.56 7.19 -12.45
C ALA A 152 2.11 7.49 -12.02
N ALA A 153 1.89 7.90 -10.77
CA ALA A 153 0.56 8.21 -10.27
C ALA A 153 -0.06 9.46 -10.94
N THR A 154 0.75 10.52 -11.15
CA THR A 154 0.29 11.73 -11.84
C THR A 154 0.01 11.46 -13.32
N ALA A 155 0.86 10.71 -14.01
CA ALA A 155 0.64 10.30 -15.40
C ALA A 155 -0.64 9.45 -15.53
N ALA A 156 -0.87 8.52 -14.60
CA ALA A 156 -2.10 7.73 -14.54
C ALA A 156 -3.35 8.61 -14.43
N VAL A 157 -3.40 9.54 -13.46
CA VAL A 157 -4.56 10.44 -13.32
C VAL A 157 -4.71 11.34 -14.55
N TRP A 158 -3.61 11.89 -15.08
CA TRP A 158 -3.64 12.75 -16.25
C TRP A 158 -4.20 12.03 -17.48
N LEU A 159 -3.75 10.79 -17.75
CA LEU A 159 -4.25 9.99 -18.86
C LEU A 159 -5.73 9.64 -18.70
N ALA A 160 -6.15 9.29 -17.48
CA ALA A 160 -7.53 8.90 -17.20
C ALA A 160 -8.53 10.02 -17.50
N VAL A 161 -8.16 11.28 -17.23
CA VAL A 161 -9.05 12.44 -17.50
C VAL A 161 -9.03 12.90 -18.97
N GLN A 162 -8.26 12.25 -19.85
CA GLN A 162 -8.31 12.50 -21.31
C GLN A 162 -9.22 11.51 -22.06
N LEU A 163 -9.69 10.44 -21.39
CA LEU A 163 -10.54 9.39 -21.98
C LEU A 163 -12.02 9.70 -21.77
#